data_AF-A0AB73MMK4-F1
#
_entry.id   AF-A0AB73MMK4-F1
#
_cell.length_a   1.000
_cell.length_b   1.000
_cell.length_c   1.000
_cell.angle_alpha   90.00
_cell.angle_beta   90.00
_cell.angle_gamma   90.00
#
_symmetry.space_group_name_H-M   'P 1'
#
loop_
_entity.id
_entity.type
_entity.pdbx_description
1 polymer ?
#
loop_
_entity_poly.entity_id
_entity_poly.type
_entity_poly.pdbx_seq_one_letter_code
_entity_poly.pdbx_strand_id
1 'polypeptide(L)'
;MASKVKRSSFQKLLNAMKRMSLEVNDYEICRRLETIMMTSKEDLSQVVVKSLLDNPLDFDPKTLPEPYGQYIRHFIYMVKRNKKQGIDTNFDMPGNSKSSEKQIPTIENSVKISPAPKDRPKKSSKR
;
A
#
# COMPACT_ATOMS: atom_id res chain seq x y z
N MET A 1 4.77 3.14 36.00
CA MET A 1 5.26 3.52 34.66
C MET A 1 4.60 2.63 33.61
N ALA A 2 3.41 3.00 33.11
CA ALA A 2 2.60 2.15 32.23
C ALA A 2 2.15 2.93 30.99
N SER A 3 3.04 3.12 30.00
CA SER A 3 2.65 3.86 28.76
C SER A 3 3.54 3.60 27.54
N LYS A 4 4.31 2.50 27.48
CA LYS A 4 5.19 2.22 26.32
C LYS A 4 4.70 1.09 25.42
N VAL A 5 3.91 0.16 25.94
CA VAL A 5 3.52 -1.07 25.23
C VAL A 5 2.40 -0.84 24.21
N LYS A 6 1.44 0.04 24.51
CA LYS A 6 0.33 0.36 23.58
C LYS A 6 0.84 0.93 22.26
N ARG A 7 1.87 1.78 22.27
CA ARG A 7 2.42 2.36 21.03
C ARG A 7 3.07 1.33 20.10
N SER A 8 3.48 0.17 20.60
CA SER A 8 4.24 -0.80 19.80
C SER A 8 3.41 -1.46 18.69
N SER A 9 2.16 -1.85 18.94
CA SER A 9 1.31 -2.49 17.93
C SER A 9 0.89 -1.53 16.82
N PHE A 10 0.59 -0.28 17.14
CA PHE A 10 0.29 0.74 16.13
C PHE A 10 1.50 1.11 15.30
N GLN A 11 2.66 1.22 15.93
CA GLN A 11 3.89 1.44 15.20
C GLN A 11 4.18 0.27 14.25
N LYS A 12 3.86 -0.97 14.62
CA LYS A 12 3.89 -2.11 13.68
C LYS A 12 2.96 -1.90 12.50
N LEU A 13 1.71 -1.47 12.71
CA LEU A 13 0.76 -1.20 11.62
C LEU A 13 1.22 -0.06 10.71
N LEU A 14 1.63 1.08 11.28
CA LEU A 14 2.12 2.22 10.49
C LEU A 14 3.38 1.85 9.71
N ASN A 15 4.29 1.07 10.30
CA ASN A 15 5.48 0.58 9.61
C ASN A 15 5.11 -0.40 8.49
N ALA A 16 4.17 -1.33 8.75
CA ALA A 16 3.61 -2.22 7.73
C ALA A 16 3.00 -1.45 6.55
N MET A 17 2.17 -0.42 6.83
CA MET A 17 1.62 0.45 5.81
C MET A 17 2.72 1.15 5.01
N LYS A 18 3.67 1.80 5.68
CA LYS A 18 4.80 2.52 5.05
C LYS A 18 5.64 1.62 4.14
N ARG A 19 5.90 0.36 4.55
CA ARG A 19 6.66 -0.61 3.75
C ARG A 19 5.94 -1.06 2.48
N MET A 20 4.60 -1.02 2.49
CA MET A 20 3.78 -1.41 1.34
C MET A 20 3.37 -0.24 0.45
N SER A 21 3.61 1.00 0.89
CA SER A 21 3.34 2.22 0.13
C SER A 21 4.19 2.26 -1.13
N LEU A 22 3.54 2.35 -2.28
CA LEU A 22 4.20 2.53 -3.58
C LEU A 22 3.84 3.87 -4.20
N GLU A 23 2.62 4.36 -3.94
CA GLU A 23 2.08 5.58 -4.54
C GLU A 23 1.96 6.69 -3.50
N VAL A 24 1.98 7.95 -3.95
CA VAL A 24 1.85 9.13 -3.09
C VAL A 24 0.61 9.05 -2.19
N ASN A 25 -0.51 8.58 -2.74
CA ASN A 25 -1.76 8.37 -2.01
C ASN A 25 -1.57 7.45 -0.79
N ASP A 26 -0.82 6.35 -0.92
CA ASP A 26 -0.55 5.41 0.18
C ASP A 26 0.15 6.12 1.35
N TYR A 27 1.11 6.99 1.05
CA TYR A 27 1.85 7.77 2.04
C TYR A 27 0.96 8.82 2.71
N GLU A 28 0.06 9.46 1.96
CA GLU A 28 -0.91 10.41 2.50
C GLU A 28 -1.90 9.74 3.46
N ILE A 29 -2.41 8.56 3.09
CA ILE A 29 -3.28 7.74 3.93
C ILE A 29 -2.56 7.36 5.23
N CYS A 30 -1.31 6.89 5.13
CA CYS A 30 -0.53 6.53 6.31
C CYS A 30 -0.28 7.74 7.22
N ARG A 31 0.05 8.91 6.65
CA ARG A 31 0.29 10.14 7.41
C ARG A 31 -0.99 10.65 8.09
N ARG A 32 -2.13 10.64 7.38
CA ARG A 32 -3.42 11.03 7.97
C ARG A 32 -3.84 10.09 9.11
N LEU A 33 -3.67 8.78 8.93
CA LEU A 33 -3.94 7.81 9.98
C LEU A 33 -3.07 8.07 11.21
N GLU A 34 -1.76 8.28 11.02
CA GLU A 34 -0.82 8.62 12.10
C GLU A 34 -1.24 9.88 12.87
N THR A 35 -1.63 10.94 12.15
CA THR A 35 -2.15 12.17 12.78
C THR A 35 -3.40 11.91 13.60
N ILE A 36 -4.39 11.22 13.03
CA ILE A 36 -5.66 10.92 13.73
C ILE A 36 -5.39 10.08 14.98
N MET A 37 -4.48 9.11 14.92
CA MET A 37 -4.10 8.30 16.10
C MET A 37 -3.36 9.12 17.16
N MET A 38 -2.57 10.13 16.77
CA MET A 38 -1.88 11.02 17.72
C MET A 38 -2.82 12.04 18.38
N THR A 39 -3.86 12.49 17.68
CA THR A 39 -4.78 13.54 18.16
C THR A 39 -6.06 12.99 18.77
N SER A 40 -6.50 11.80 18.38
CA SER A 40 -7.72 11.19 18.91
C SER A 40 -7.48 10.57 20.28
N LYS A 41 -8.44 10.72 21.20
CA LYS A 41 -8.45 10.01 22.49
C LYS A 41 -8.85 8.53 22.34
N GLU A 42 -9.50 8.19 21.24
CA GLU A 42 -9.85 6.82 20.89
C GLU A 42 -8.72 6.19 20.07
N ASP A 43 -8.35 4.99 20.46
CA ASP A 43 -7.19 4.25 19.98
C ASP A 43 -7.71 2.89 19.48
N LEU A 44 -7.23 2.37 18.33
CA LEU A 44 -7.70 1.06 17.87
C LEU A 44 -7.27 -0.02 18.88
N SER A 45 -8.13 -0.97 19.22
CA SER A 45 -7.68 -2.01 20.15
C SER A 45 -6.43 -2.73 19.61
N GLN A 46 -5.43 -2.98 20.48
CA GLN A 46 -4.23 -3.74 20.11
C GLN A 46 -4.59 -5.10 19.49
N VAL A 47 -5.67 -5.73 19.98
CA VAL A 47 -6.21 -6.98 19.45
C VAL A 47 -6.64 -6.82 18.00
N VAL A 48 -7.35 -5.73 17.70
CA VAL A 48 -7.80 -5.38 16.35
C VAL A 48 -6.61 -5.17 15.42
N VAL A 49 -5.60 -4.43 15.86
CA VAL A 49 -4.38 -4.20 15.08
C VAL A 49 -3.62 -5.49 14.81
N LYS A 50 -3.54 -6.38 15.81
CA LYS A 50 -2.92 -7.69 15.65
C LYS A 50 -3.68 -8.55 14.62
N SER A 51 -5.00 -8.67 14.76
CA SER A 51 -5.83 -9.41 13.80
C SER A 51 -5.74 -8.86 12.38
N LEU A 52 -5.68 -7.52 12.25
CA LEU A 52 -5.51 -6.85 10.96
C LEU A 52 -4.17 -7.19 10.29
N LEU A 53 -3.09 -7.30 11.07
CA LEU A 53 -1.77 -7.67 10.55
C LEU A 53 -1.64 -9.17 10.26
N ASP A 54 -2.35 -10.01 11.02
CA ASP A 54 -2.35 -11.47 10.86
C ASP A 54 -3.14 -11.89 9.61
N ASN A 55 -4.36 -11.37 9.47
CA ASN A 55 -5.27 -11.68 8.35
C ASN A 55 -5.87 -10.40 7.74
N PRO A 56 -5.07 -9.57 7.05
CA PRO A 56 -5.54 -8.30 6.49
C PRO A 56 -6.65 -8.46 5.45
N LEU A 57 -6.65 -9.54 4.67
CA LEU A 57 -7.62 -9.76 3.59
C LEU A 57 -8.99 -10.22 4.11
N ASP A 58 -9.04 -10.79 5.31
CA ASP A 58 -10.26 -11.30 5.95
C ASP A 58 -10.85 -10.29 6.94
N PHE A 59 -10.12 -9.21 7.23
CA PHE A 59 -10.54 -8.20 8.17
C PHE A 59 -11.70 -7.35 7.62
N ASP A 60 -12.81 -7.28 8.36
CA ASP A 60 -13.94 -6.43 7.98
C ASP A 60 -13.77 -4.98 8.49
N PRO A 61 -13.56 -3.99 7.61
CA PRO A 61 -13.29 -2.61 8.02
C PRO A 61 -14.56 -1.83 8.39
N LYS A 62 -15.76 -2.41 8.25
CA LYS A 62 -17.03 -1.79 8.68
C LYS A 62 -17.26 -1.96 10.18
N THR A 63 -16.55 -2.90 10.80
CA THR A 63 -16.55 -3.09 12.26
C THR A 63 -15.87 -1.95 13.01
N LEU A 64 -15.12 -1.09 12.30
CA LEU A 64 -14.41 0.03 12.88
C LEU A 64 -15.22 1.32 12.84
N PRO A 65 -15.20 2.12 13.92
CA PRO A 65 -15.83 3.43 13.92
C PRO A 65 -15.14 4.35 12.89
N GLU A 66 -15.93 5.21 12.24
CA GLU A 66 -15.36 6.31 11.46
C GLU A 66 -14.62 7.26 12.40
N PRO A 67 -13.39 7.68 12.04
CA PRO A 67 -12.83 7.74 10.68
C PRO A 67 -11.90 6.57 10.29
N TYR A 68 -11.66 5.59 11.16
CA TYR A 68 -10.62 4.58 10.95
C TYR A 68 -10.91 3.63 9.78
N GLY A 69 -12.18 3.30 9.56
CA GLY A 69 -12.60 2.35 8.53
C GLY A 69 -12.08 2.68 7.14
N GLN A 70 -11.98 3.97 6.77
CA GLN A 70 -11.43 4.38 5.47
C GLN A 70 -9.95 4.04 5.33
N TYR A 71 -9.14 4.31 6.35
CA TYR A 71 -7.71 4.04 6.31
C TYR A 71 -7.41 2.55 6.33
N ILE A 72 -8.20 1.78 7.08
CA ILE A 72 -8.05 0.32 7.10
C ILE A 72 -8.47 -0.30 5.77
N ARG A 73 -9.56 0.18 5.13
CA ARG A 73 -9.91 -0.22 3.76
C ARG A 73 -8.75 -0.04 2.78
N HIS A 74 -8.06 1.11 2.88
CA HIS A 74 -6.90 1.40 2.03
C HIS A 74 -5.73 0.46 2.32
N PHE A 75 -5.45 0.15 3.58
CA PHE A 75 -4.43 -0.84 3.93
C PHE A 75 -4.72 -2.21 3.29
N ILE A 76 -5.95 -2.71 3.38
CA ILE A 76 -6.36 -3.98 2.77
C ILE A 76 -6.17 -3.95 1.25
N TYR A 77 -6.51 -2.82 0.61
CA TYR A 77 -6.24 -2.59 -0.80
C TYR A 77 -4.74 -2.68 -1.12
N MET A 78 -3.88 -2.03 -0.33
CA MET A 78 -2.42 -2.08 -0.50
C MET A 78 -1.90 -3.52 -0.37
N VAL A 79 -2.34 -4.29 0.63
CA VAL A 79 -1.97 -5.72 0.79
C VAL A 79 -2.37 -6.52 -0.45
N LYS A 80 -3.61 -6.35 -0.91
CA LYS A 80 -4.14 -7.06 -2.07
C LYS A 80 -3.38 -6.71 -3.36
N ARG A 81 -3.04 -5.43 -3.58
CA ARG A 81 -2.21 -4.98 -4.71
C ARG A 81 -0.82 -5.59 -4.65
N ASN A 82 -0.17 -5.52 -3.49
CA ASN A 82 1.21 -5.98 -3.31
C ASN A 82 1.33 -7.50 -3.45
N LYS A 83 0.36 -8.26 -2.92
CA LYS A 83 0.28 -9.72 -3.14
C LYS A 83 0.16 -10.09 -4.62
N LYS A 84 -0.59 -9.30 -5.40
CA LYS A 84 -0.70 -9.52 -6.86
C LYS A 84 0.59 -9.18 -7.62
N GLN A 85 1.46 -8.34 -7.05
CA GLN A 85 2.77 -8.01 -7.61
C GLN A 85 3.90 -8.91 -7.11
N GLY A 86 3.59 -9.93 -6.29
CA GLY A 86 4.61 -10.83 -5.73
C GLY A 86 5.47 -10.18 -4.64
N ILE A 87 5.02 -9.08 -4.04
CA ILE A 87 5.72 -8.43 -2.93
C ILE A 87 5.37 -9.16 -1.64
N ASP A 88 6.39 -9.62 -0.90
CA ASP A 88 6.23 -10.24 0.40
C ASP A 88 5.59 -9.28 1.42
N THR A 89 4.46 -9.72 1.99
CA THR A 89 3.66 -8.96 2.96
C THR A 89 3.88 -9.47 4.39
N ASN A 90 5.11 -9.85 4.73
CA ASN A 90 5.46 -10.30 6.08
C ASN A 90 5.70 -9.10 7.03
N PHE A 91 4.83 -8.97 8.03
CA PHE A 91 4.80 -7.83 8.97
C PHE A 91 5.51 -8.08 10.31
N ASP A 92 5.92 -9.32 10.62
CA ASP A 92 6.46 -9.67 11.94
C ASP A 92 7.97 -9.44 12.06
N MET A 93 8.67 -9.22 10.94
CA MET A 93 10.12 -9.12 10.96
C MET A 93 10.60 -7.76 11.50
N PRO A 94 11.44 -7.71 12.55
CA PRO A 94 12.08 -6.47 13.00
C PRO A 94 12.96 -5.97 11.86
N GLY A 95 12.77 -4.72 11.46
CA GLY A 95 13.37 -4.15 10.26
C GLY A 95 14.88 -4.31 10.20
N ASN A 96 15.34 -5.35 9.51
CA ASN A 96 16.64 -5.43 8.88
C ASN A 96 16.59 -6.43 7.71
N SER A 97 15.88 -6.05 6.65
CA SER A 97 16.05 -6.68 5.35
C SER A 97 16.70 -5.69 4.42
N LYS A 98 18.01 -5.52 4.57
CA LYS A 98 18.87 -5.43 3.39
C LYS A 98 18.81 -6.79 2.71
N SER A 99 17.82 -7.05 1.86
CA SER A 99 17.97 -7.95 0.71
C SER A 99 16.68 -8.01 -0.10
N SER A 100 16.77 -7.46 -1.31
CA SER A 100 16.15 -7.88 -2.57
C SER A 100 16.73 -6.88 -3.57
N GLU A 101 18.04 -6.90 -3.79
CA GLU A 101 18.61 -7.60 -4.95
C GLU A 101 17.67 -7.54 -6.15
N LYS A 102 18.07 -6.73 -7.12
CA LYS A 102 17.60 -6.64 -8.52
C LYS A 102 16.67 -7.80 -8.91
N GLN A 103 15.38 -7.51 -9.03
CA GLN A 103 14.59 -8.04 -10.14
C GLN A 103 13.79 -6.91 -10.75
N ILE A 104 14.44 -6.30 -11.73
CA ILE A 104 13.81 -5.57 -12.82
C ILE A 104 12.91 -6.59 -13.54
N PRO A 105 11.58 -6.45 -13.60
CA PRO A 105 10.86 -7.04 -14.71
C PRO A 105 11.24 -6.22 -15.93
N THR A 106 12.05 -6.86 -16.78
CA THR A 106 12.42 -6.39 -18.12
C THR A 106 11.16 -5.92 -18.83
N ILE A 107 11.04 -4.60 -18.98
CA ILE A 107 10.07 -3.98 -19.86
C ILE A 107 10.61 -4.26 -21.26
N GLU A 108 10.24 -5.39 -21.87
CA GLU A 108 10.48 -5.61 -23.29
C GLU A 108 9.46 -4.77 -24.09
N ASN A 109 9.65 -3.45 -24.06
CA ASN A 109 9.05 -2.52 -25.02
C ASN A 109 10.13 -2.17 -26.05
N SER A 110 10.43 -3.13 -26.91
CA SER A 110 11.20 -2.90 -28.14
C SER A 110 10.30 -2.27 -29.20
N VAL A 111 9.97 -0.99 -29.04
CA VAL A 111 9.57 -0.13 -30.17
C VAL A 111 10.16 1.26 -29.96
N LYS A 112 11.43 1.42 -30.31
CA LYS A 112 12.03 2.71 -30.65
C LYS A 112 12.29 2.73 -32.14
N ILE A 113 11.41 3.35 -32.92
CA ILE A 113 11.83 4.15 -34.08
C ILE A 113 10.80 5.28 -34.29
N SER A 114 11.09 6.46 -33.78
CA SER A 114 10.66 7.72 -34.41
C SER A 114 11.77 8.10 -35.41
N PRO A 115 11.48 8.67 -36.60
CA PRO A 115 10.98 10.05 -36.67
C PRO A 115 9.95 10.32 -37.80
N ALA A 116 9.15 11.38 -37.62
CA ALA A 116 8.37 12.02 -38.69
C ALA A 116 9.33 12.59 -39.78
N PRO A 117 8.95 12.75 -41.08
CA PRO A 117 7.90 13.70 -41.51
C PRO A 117 7.09 13.35 -42.79
N LYS A 118 5.98 14.09 -42.99
CA LYS A 118 5.32 14.51 -44.27
C LYS A 118 5.10 13.48 -45.40
N ASP A 119 3.84 13.13 -45.68
CA ASP A 119 3.11 13.53 -46.93
C ASP A 119 1.69 12.92 -46.96
N ARG A 120 0.69 13.74 -47.29
CA ARG A 120 -0.60 13.35 -47.91
C ARG A 120 -0.31 13.12 -49.42
N PRO A 121 -1.16 12.52 -50.30
CA PRO A 121 -2.57 12.13 -50.15
C PRO A 121 -3.00 10.82 -50.92
N LYS A 122 -4.33 10.60 -50.98
CA LYS A 122 -5.13 9.98 -52.06
C LYS A 122 -5.34 8.44 -52.10
N LYS A 123 -6.65 8.13 -52.00
CA LYS A 123 -7.52 7.37 -52.92
C LYS A 123 -7.99 5.96 -52.51
N SER A 124 -9.32 5.87 -52.32
CA SER A 124 -10.28 4.87 -52.83
C SER A 124 -10.01 3.38 -52.63
N SER A 125 -10.93 2.69 -51.93
CA SER A 125 -12.00 1.92 -52.59
C SER A 125 -12.81 1.06 -51.62
N LYS A 126 -14.11 0.94 -51.96
CA LYS A 126 -15.02 -0.20 -51.72
C LYS A 126 -15.79 -0.21 -50.39
N ARG A 127 -17.00 0.35 -50.42
CA ARG A 127 -18.25 -0.40 -50.50
C ARG A 127 -19.35 0.47 -51.10
#